data_AF-T1BU39-F1
#
_entry.id   AF-T1BU39-F1
#
_cell.length_a   1.000
_cell.length_b   1.000
_cell.length_c   1.000
_cell.angle_alpha   90.00
_cell.angle_beta   90.00
_cell.angle_gamma   90.00
#
_symmetry.space_group_name_H-M   'P 1'
#
loop_
_entity.id
_entity.type
_entity.pdbx_description
1 polymer ?
#
loop_
_entity_poly.entity_id
_entity_poly.type
_entity_poly.pdbx_seq_one_letter_code
_entity_poly.pdbx_strand_id
1 'polypeptide(L)'
;LAGRVLSVESHGDDFMDGEGREFAFLREKSSPVQKRFVIATDAGQVAVRLITSLAARRIETWVRDGEEIERGQRIGRILLGSTVVLELPAATKLLVRVGDRVWAGQMAVAEGLTAHE
;
A
#
# COMPACT_ATOMS: atom_id res chain seq x y z
N LEU A 1 12.56 4.41 3.72
CA LEU A 1 13.20 5.67 3.31
C LEU A 1 12.32 6.80 3.84
N ALA A 2 12.89 7.98 4.04
CA ALA A 2 12.06 9.19 4.11
C ALA A 2 11.63 9.56 2.69
N GLY A 3 10.63 10.43 2.55
CA GLY A 3 10.19 10.89 1.24
C GLY A 3 8.90 11.66 1.28
N ARG A 4 8.40 12.03 0.09
CA ARG A 4 7.18 12.80 -0.08
C ARG A 4 6.08 11.97 -0.71
N VAL A 5 4.89 11.99 -0.12
CA VAL A 5 3.70 11.35 -0.69
C VAL A 5 3.28 12.13 -1.94
N LEU A 6 3.32 11.48 -3.09
CA LEU A 6 2.88 12.06 -4.36
C LEU A 6 1.37 11.90 -4.55
N SER A 7 0.83 10.73 -4.22
CA SER A 7 -0.60 10.45 -4.32
C SER A 7 -1.06 9.38 -3.33
N VAL A 8 -2.30 9.52 -2.86
CA VAL A 8 -3.05 8.53 -2.09
C VAL A 8 -4.31 8.18 -2.86
N GLU A 9 -4.26 7.09 -3.61
CA GLU A 9 -5.32 6.66 -4.52
C GLU A 9 -6.22 5.61 -3.86
N SER A 10 -7.50 5.66 -4.20
CA SER A 10 -8.52 4.71 -3.73
C SER A 10 -9.06 3.92 -4.91
N HIS A 11 -9.12 2.59 -4.77
CA HIS A 11 -9.60 1.70 -5.82
C HIS A 11 -10.54 0.64 -5.22
N GLY A 12 -11.56 0.25 -5.99
CA GLY A 12 -12.50 -0.80 -5.59
C GLY A 12 -13.58 -0.34 -4.64
N ASP A 13 -13.87 0.97 -4.60
CA ASP A 13 -14.88 1.55 -3.72
C ASP A 13 -16.33 1.32 -4.24
N ASP A 14 -16.52 1.04 -5.54
CA ASP A 14 -17.83 0.78 -6.17
C ASP A 14 -17.88 -0.57 -6.92
N PHE A 15 -18.91 -1.40 -6.66
CA PHE A 15 -19.18 -2.64 -7.40
C PHE A 15 -20.68 -2.77 -7.73
N MET A 16 -21.01 -2.96 -9.01
CA MET A 16 -22.38 -3.14 -9.54
C MET A 16 -22.49 -4.46 -10.32
N ASP A 17 -23.69 -5.04 -10.39
CA ASP A 17 -23.95 -6.22 -11.23
C ASP A 17 -23.97 -5.88 -12.74
N GLY A 18 -23.96 -6.90 -13.61
CA GLY A 18 -24.01 -6.72 -15.07
C GLY A 18 -25.32 -6.10 -15.62
N GLU A 19 -26.29 -5.81 -14.74
CA GLU A 19 -27.56 -5.13 -15.03
C GLU A 19 -27.66 -3.75 -14.35
N GLY A 20 -26.58 -3.29 -13.68
CA GLY A 20 -26.47 -1.96 -13.07
C GLY A 20 -27.08 -1.80 -11.67
N ARG A 21 -27.35 -2.89 -10.94
CA ARG A 21 -27.94 -2.86 -9.59
C ARG A 21 -26.89 -3.04 -8.49
N GLU A 22 -27.10 -2.34 -7.36
CA GLU A 22 -26.31 -2.48 -6.13
C GLU A 22 -26.70 -3.79 -5.41
N PHE A 23 -25.73 -4.63 -5.05
CA PHE A 23 -26.01 -5.87 -4.33
C PHE A 23 -26.24 -5.61 -2.83
N ALA A 24 -27.49 -5.43 -2.39
CA ALA A 24 -27.83 -5.13 -0.99
C ALA A 24 -27.43 -6.20 0.06
N PHE A 25 -27.25 -7.46 -0.35
CA PHE A 25 -26.88 -8.59 0.54
C PHE A 25 -25.41 -9.05 0.40
N LEU A 26 -24.72 -8.66 -0.68
CA LEU A 26 -23.26 -8.75 -0.84
C LEU A 26 -22.57 -7.39 -0.62
N ARG A 27 -23.33 -6.42 -0.09
CA ARG A 27 -22.88 -5.07 0.28
C ARG A 27 -21.63 -5.07 1.17
N GLU A 28 -21.39 -6.17 1.89
CA GLU A 28 -20.27 -6.37 2.80
C GLU A 28 -19.08 -7.14 2.20
N LYS A 29 -19.14 -7.57 0.94
CA LYS A 29 -18.06 -8.31 0.27
C LYS A 29 -17.74 -7.67 -1.07
N SER A 30 -17.31 -6.42 -1.00
CA SER A 30 -16.75 -5.67 -2.12
C SER A 30 -15.51 -6.39 -2.67
N SER A 31 -15.27 -6.23 -3.96
CA SER A 31 -13.92 -6.28 -4.54
C SER A 31 -12.91 -5.70 -3.53
N PRO A 32 -11.72 -6.31 -3.33
CA PRO A 32 -10.85 -5.89 -2.25
C PRO A 32 -10.52 -4.40 -2.42
N VAL A 33 -11.00 -3.59 -1.47
CA VAL A 33 -10.73 -2.15 -1.39
C VAL A 33 -9.23 -1.98 -1.29
N GLN A 34 -8.70 -1.05 -2.07
CA GLN A 34 -7.27 -0.80 -2.13
C GLN A 34 -6.97 0.67 -1.86
N LYS A 35 -5.92 0.90 -1.07
CA LYS A 35 -5.28 2.22 -0.95
C LYS A 35 -3.87 2.10 -1.45
N ARG A 36 -3.53 2.93 -2.43
CA ARG A 36 -2.20 2.99 -3.02
C ARG A 36 -1.54 4.32 -2.67
N PHE A 37 -0.38 4.24 -2.05
CA PHE A 37 0.44 5.39 -1.67
C PHE A 37 1.64 5.43 -2.63
N VAL A 38 1.76 6.48 -3.43
CA VAL A 38 2.95 6.72 -4.25
C VAL A 38 3.86 7.67 -3.51
N ILE A 39 5.13 7.32 -3.36
CA ILE A 39 6.09 8.07 -2.55
C ILE A 39 7.34 8.32 -3.39
N ALA A 40 7.73 9.59 -3.50
CA ALA A 40 9.03 9.98 -4.01
C ALA A 40 10.07 9.83 -2.92
N THR A 41 11.17 9.14 -3.22
CA THR A 41 12.29 8.94 -2.29
C THR A 41 13.62 9.15 -3.03
N ASP A 42 14.71 9.26 -2.29
CA ASP A 42 16.07 9.39 -2.87
C ASP A 42 16.49 8.16 -3.69
N ALA A 43 15.85 7.02 -3.50
CA ALA A 43 16.08 5.80 -4.29
C ALA A 43 15.13 5.67 -5.50
N GLY A 44 14.39 6.73 -5.82
CA GLY A 44 13.35 6.74 -6.84
C GLY A 44 11.94 6.57 -6.27
N GLN A 45 10.97 6.48 -7.18
CA GLN A 45 9.57 6.37 -6.83
C GLN A 45 9.24 4.95 -6.39
N VAL A 46 8.57 4.83 -5.25
CA VAL A 46 8.03 3.57 -4.73
C VAL A 46 6.52 3.69 -4.56
N ALA A 47 5.81 2.56 -4.51
CA ALA A 47 4.43 2.56 -4.04
C ALA A 47 4.17 1.46 -3.02
N VAL A 48 3.28 1.76 -2.08
CA VAL A 48 2.75 0.81 -1.11
C VAL A 48 1.27 0.66 -1.39
N ARG A 49 0.80 -0.58 -1.57
CA ARG A 49 -0.61 -0.88 -1.71
C ARG A 49 -1.10 -1.70 -0.53
N LEU A 50 -2.10 -1.16 0.15
CA LEU A 50 -2.88 -1.90 1.14
C LEU A 50 -4.10 -2.46 0.41
N ILE A 51 -4.28 -3.76 0.44
CA ILE A 51 -5.37 -4.46 -0.27
C ILE A 51 -6.17 -5.20 0.79
N THR A 52 -7.45 -4.90 0.98
CA THR A 52 -8.27 -5.64 1.94
C THR A 52 -8.53 -7.07 1.49
N SER A 53 -8.85 -7.94 2.45
CA SER A 53 -9.39 -9.26 2.19
C SER A 53 -10.91 -9.17 2.30
N LEU A 54 -11.58 -10.24 1.90
CA LEU A 54 -13.04 -10.36 2.00
C LEU A 54 -13.59 -10.21 3.44
N ALA A 55 -12.75 -10.38 4.45
CA ALA A 55 -13.09 -10.23 5.87
C ALA A 55 -12.62 -8.90 6.47
N ALA A 56 -11.66 -8.22 5.83
CA ALA A 56 -11.12 -6.95 6.30
C ALA A 56 -12.05 -5.81 5.91
N ARG A 57 -12.58 -5.10 6.92
CA ARG A 57 -13.68 -4.15 6.74
C ARG A 57 -13.26 -2.79 6.23
N ARG A 58 -12.02 -2.36 6.50
CA ARG A 58 -11.58 -0.99 6.22
C ARG A 58 -10.06 -0.85 6.16
N ILE A 59 -9.62 0.09 5.34
CA ILE A 59 -8.26 0.65 5.35
C ILE A 59 -8.32 2.03 6.01
N GLU A 60 -7.45 2.26 6.98
CA GLU A 60 -7.24 3.56 7.59
C GLU A 60 -5.95 4.17 7.06
N THR A 61 -6.02 5.39 6.53
CA THR A 61 -4.90 6.14 5.96
C THR A 61 -4.58 7.32 6.87
N TRP A 62 -3.29 7.54 7.17
CA TRP A 62 -2.86 8.59 8.10
C TRP A 62 -2.05 9.71 7.46
N VAL A 63 -1.74 9.57 6.17
CA VAL A 63 -0.99 10.57 5.39
C VAL A 63 -1.82 11.00 4.18
N ARG A 64 -1.49 12.17 3.64
CA ARG A 64 -2.16 12.77 2.46
C ARG A 64 -1.16 13.18 1.38
N ASP A 65 -1.69 13.48 0.21
CA ASP A 65 -0.93 13.99 -0.93
C ASP A 65 -0.11 15.22 -0.54
N GLY A 66 1.15 15.24 -0.96
CA GLY A 66 2.11 16.30 -0.71
C GLY A 66 2.79 16.26 0.67
N GLU A 67 2.41 15.35 1.57
CA GLU A 67 2.98 15.23 2.92
C GLU A 67 4.38 14.60 2.91
N GLU A 68 5.28 15.13 3.74
CA GLU A 68 6.60 14.55 4.02
C GLU A 68 6.49 13.45 5.08
N ILE A 69 7.15 12.32 4.85
CA ILE A 69 7.13 11.17 5.75
C ILE A 69 8.55 10.74 6.10
N GLU A 70 8.74 10.33 7.35
CA GLU A 70 10.00 9.80 7.84
C GLU A 70 10.11 8.29 7.63
N ARG A 71 11.35 7.78 7.60
CA ARG A 71 11.58 6.33 7.55
C ARG A 71 10.96 5.67 8.79
N GLY A 72 10.08 4.69 8.56
CA GLY A 72 9.41 3.93 9.61
C GLY A 72 8.11 4.56 10.10
N GLN A 73 7.77 5.76 9.62
CA GLN A 73 6.48 6.38 9.87
C GLN A 73 5.33 5.49 9.35
N ARG A 74 4.27 5.42 10.13
CA ARG A 74 3.07 4.66 9.77
C ARG A 74 2.22 5.49 8.81
N ILE A 75 1.94 4.95 7.62
CA ILE A 75 1.15 5.62 6.57
C ILE A 75 -0.30 5.14 6.50
N GLY A 76 -0.57 3.92 6.95
CA GLY A 76 -1.90 3.34 7.03
C GLY A 76 -1.90 1.94 7.61
N ARG A 77 -3.10 1.37 7.79
CA ARG A 77 -3.28 -0.02 8.23
C ARG A 77 -4.55 -0.64 7.64
N ILE A 78 -4.55 -1.97 7.61
CA ILE A 78 -5.71 -2.79 7.27
C ILE A 78 -6.27 -3.38 8.57
N LEU A 79 -7.56 -3.14 8.85
CA LEU A 79 -8.21 -3.74 10.02
C LEU A 79 -8.60 -5.18 9.66
N LEU A 80 -8.01 -6.15 10.39
CA LEU A 80 -8.21 -7.60 10.24
C LEU A 80 -7.47 -8.26 9.06
N GLY A 81 -6.17 -8.00 8.92
CA GLY A 81 -5.21 -8.86 8.18
C GLY A 81 -5.49 -9.06 6.68
N SER A 82 -4.56 -8.64 5.83
CA SER A 82 -4.68 -8.90 4.40
C SER A 82 -3.31 -8.85 3.71
N THR A 83 -3.22 -8.25 2.53
CA THR A 83 -2.06 -8.21 1.66
C THR A 83 -1.53 -6.79 1.57
N VAL A 84 -0.22 -6.66 1.70
CA VAL A 84 0.51 -5.44 1.37
C VAL A 84 1.40 -5.73 0.17
N VAL A 85 1.32 -4.89 -0.85
CA VAL A 85 2.19 -4.94 -2.03
C VAL A 85 3.15 -3.77 -1.98
N LEU A 86 4.42 -4.04 -2.24
CA LEU A 86 5.46 -3.03 -2.42
C LEU A 86 5.84 -3.00 -3.90
N GLU A 87 5.70 -1.85 -4.52
CA GLU A 87 6.15 -1.57 -5.88
C GLU A 87 7.47 -0.82 -5.76
N LEU A 88 8.55 -1.46 -6.19
CA LEU A 88 9.92 -0.96 -6.04
C LEU A 88 10.54 -0.78 -7.43
N PRO A 89 11.47 0.17 -7.62
CA PRO A 89 12.27 0.28 -8.85
C PRO A 89 12.93 -1.06 -9.19
N ALA A 90 13.03 -1.39 -10.48
CA ALA A 90 13.56 -2.69 -10.92
C ALA A 90 15.00 -2.95 -10.46
N ALA A 91 15.79 -1.89 -10.28
CA ALA A 91 17.16 -1.99 -9.79
C ALA A 91 17.27 -2.28 -8.28
N THR A 92 16.16 -2.31 -7.53
CA THR A 92 16.20 -2.47 -6.07
C THR A 92 16.71 -3.85 -5.65
N LYS A 93 17.60 -3.90 -4.65
CA LYS A 93 18.08 -5.16 -4.06
C LYS A 93 17.14 -5.59 -2.93
N LEU A 94 16.57 -6.79 -3.03
CA LEU A 94 15.75 -7.38 -1.96
C LEU A 94 16.62 -7.94 -0.83
N LEU A 95 16.21 -7.70 0.41
CA LEU A 95 16.90 -8.16 1.64
C LEU A 95 16.19 -9.35 2.30
N VAL A 96 15.03 -9.76 1.78
CA VAL A 96 14.17 -10.81 2.32
C VAL A 96 13.91 -11.91 1.28
N ARG A 97 13.51 -13.08 1.76
CA ARG A 97 13.15 -14.25 0.95
C ARG A 97 11.71 -14.68 1.22
N VAL A 98 11.18 -15.50 0.32
CA VAL A 98 9.86 -16.11 0.51
C VAL A 98 9.85 -16.94 1.80
N GLY A 99 8.86 -16.68 2.65
CA GLY A 99 8.72 -17.34 3.96
C GLY A 99 9.25 -16.51 5.14
N ASP A 100 10.03 -15.45 4.89
CA ASP A 100 10.52 -14.57 5.95
C ASP A 100 9.36 -13.79 6.60
N ARG A 101 9.44 -13.65 7.93
CA ARG A 101 8.54 -12.76 8.67
C ARG A 101 9.12 -11.35 8.65
N VAL A 102 8.27 -10.37 8.33
CA VAL A 102 8.63 -8.96 8.27
C VAL A 102 7.70 -8.13 9.15
N TRP A 103 8.23 -7.10 9.81
CA TRP A 103 7.45 -6.16 10.61
C TRP A 103 7.50 -4.76 9.99
N ALA A 104 6.33 -4.26 9.60
CA ALA A 104 6.19 -2.95 8.97
C ALA A 104 6.71 -1.83 9.88
N GLY A 105 7.49 -0.91 9.30
CA GLY A 105 8.10 0.20 10.02
C GLY A 105 9.33 -0.16 10.86
N GLN A 106 9.68 -1.45 10.99
CA GLN A 106 10.81 -1.91 11.83
C GLN A 106 11.91 -2.61 11.03
N MET A 107 11.54 -3.40 10.01
CA MET A 107 12.50 -4.11 9.17
C MET A 107 12.63 -3.49 7.78
N ALA A 108 13.86 -3.42 7.28
CA ALA A 108 14.10 -3.14 5.86
C ALA A 108 13.90 -4.43 5.06
N VAL A 109 13.10 -4.35 3.99
CA VAL A 109 12.85 -5.48 3.08
C VAL A 109 13.61 -5.36 1.76
N ALA A 110 14.10 -4.16 1.48
CA ALA A 110 14.82 -3.83 0.27
C ALA A 110 15.78 -2.65 0.53
N GLU A 111 16.85 -2.60 -0.25
CA GLU A 111 17.84 -1.54 -0.28
C GLU A 111 17.78 -0.88 -1.66
N GLY A 112 17.54 0.44 -1.68
CA GLY A 112 17.58 1.21 -2.90
C GLY A 112 19.03 1.39 -3.35
N LEU A 113 19.31 1.22 -4.65
CA LEU A 113 20.55 1.75 -5.20
C LEU A 113 20.39 3.26 -5.26
N THR A 114 21.07 3.95 -4.36
CA THR A 114 21.31 5.38 -4.51
C THR A 114 22.02 5.61 -5.83
N ALA A 115 21.52 6.55 -6.64
CA ALA A 115 22.31 7.10 -7.73
C ALA A 115 23.47 7.86 -7.09
N HIS A 116 24.58 7.16 -6.84
CA HIS A 116 25.86 7.79 -6.62
C HIS A 116 26.39 8.21 -7.98
N GLU A 117 26.19 9.48 -8.31
CA GLU A 117 27.12 10.28 -9.12
C GLU A 117 27.64 11.42 -8.26
#